data_AF-A0A1G6PQQ1-F1
#
_entry.id   AF-A0A1G6PQQ1-F1
#
_cell.length_a   1.000
_cell.length_b   1.000
_cell.length_c   1.000
_cell.angle_alpha   90.00
_cell.angle_beta   90.00
_cell.angle_gamma   90.00
#
_symmetry.space_group_name_H-M   'P 1'
#
loop_
_entity.id
_entity.type
_entity.pdbx_description
1 polymer ?
#
loop_
_entity_poly.entity_id
_entity_poly.type
_entity_poly.pdbx_seq_one_letter_code
_entity_poly.pdbx_strand_id
1 'polypeptide(L)'
;MAAEKTVLETVASIATLVTPVLLAILGAIGWTLKNKIESARAERDNQQARIRELEDRLREDRIATYNALLDPFFLLFTTEASLASDPKYKNKNKNEIAVSRMMSFEYRQVGFKLSLVANDEVVRAYNSLMQFFYQIDGDQRPLDQKTSHWLALMATLLLEIRRSMGNQSSRLDRWEMIEWFMKDAHMMKDMHERSDRQAQAQ
;
A
#
# COMPACT_ATOMS: atom_id res chain seq x y z
N MET A 1 -78.02 31.06 4.27
CA MET A 1 -76.86 31.84 4.76
C MET A 1 -76.51 31.60 6.22
N ALA A 2 -77.46 31.36 7.15
CA ALA A 2 -77.13 31.16 8.57
C ALA A 2 -76.44 29.80 8.87
N ALA A 3 -76.96 28.69 8.32
CA ALA A 3 -76.41 27.35 8.55
C ALA A 3 -74.96 27.17 8.03
N GLU A 4 -74.62 27.89 6.96
CA GLU A 4 -73.31 27.82 6.31
C GLU A 4 -72.20 28.44 7.17
N LYS A 5 -72.51 29.54 7.88
CA LYS A 5 -71.59 30.18 8.83
C LYS A 5 -71.31 29.30 10.05
N THR A 6 -72.32 28.61 10.58
CA THR A 6 -72.18 27.75 11.77
C THR A 6 -71.31 26.52 11.48
N VAL A 7 -71.42 25.95 10.27
CA VAL A 7 -70.56 24.84 9.83
C VAL A 7 -69.11 25.30 9.67
N LEU A 8 -68.89 26.47 9.07
CA LEU A 8 -67.56 27.08 8.94
C LEU A 8 -66.91 27.40 10.30
N GLU A 9 -67.67 27.91 11.26
CA GLU A 9 -67.18 28.20 12.62
C GLU A 9 -66.89 26.91 13.42
N THR A 10 -67.70 25.86 13.23
CA THR A 10 -67.45 24.54 13.86
C THR A 10 -66.19 23.90 13.29
N VAL A 11 -65.96 23.99 11.98
CA VAL A 11 -64.74 23.49 11.34
C VAL A 11 -63.52 24.31 11.77
N ALA A 12 -63.63 25.64 11.86
CA ALA A 12 -62.54 26.51 12.29
C ALA A 12 -62.13 26.30 13.76
N SER A 13 -63.09 26.05 14.65
CA SER A 13 -62.84 25.77 16.08
C SER A 13 -62.26 24.37 16.32
N ILE A 14 -62.67 23.37 15.52
CA ILE A 14 -62.00 22.06 15.50
C ILE A 14 -60.57 22.21 14.97
N ALA A 15 -60.35 23.03 13.93
CA ALA A 15 -59.03 23.25 13.37
C ALA A 15 -58.06 23.89 14.38
N THR A 16 -58.47 24.89 15.16
CA THR A 16 -57.61 25.52 16.18
C THR A 16 -57.24 24.60 17.34
N LEU A 17 -58.11 23.65 17.70
CA LEU A 17 -57.84 22.64 18.73
C LEU A 17 -56.94 21.50 18.23
N VAL A 18 -57.11 21.09 16.97
CA VAL A 18 -56.40 19.94 16.38
C VAL A 18 -55.01 20.31 15.87
N THR A 19 -54.81 21.54 15.38
CA THR A 19 -53.51 22.02 14.85
C THR A 19 -52.33 21.86 15.82
N PRO A 20 -52.39 22.29 17.10
CA PRO A 20 -51.26 22.12 18.03
C PRO A 20 -50.97 20.64 18.35
N VAL A 21 -51.99 19.78 18.36
CA VAL A 21 -51.82 18.33 18.56
C VAL A 21 -51.11 17.71 17.35
N LEU A 22 -51.50 18.07 16.13
CA LEU A 22 -50.83 17.64 14.90
C LEU A 22 -49.37 18.10 14.86
N LEU A 23 -49.09 19.36 15.22
CA LEU A 23 -47.72 19.89 15.28
C LEU A 23 -46.87 19.15 16.32
N ALA A 24 -47.43 18.83 17.49
CA ALA A 24 -46.74 18.06 18.51
C ALA A 24 -46.40 16.64 18.02
N ILE A 25 -47.34 15.96 17.34
CA ILE A 25 -47.11 14.63 16.76
C ILE A 25 -46.04 14.69 15.67
N LEU A 26 -46.11 15.64 14.75
CA LEU A 26 -45.12 15.82 13.69
C LEU A 26 -43.73 16.14 14.26
N GLY A 27 -43.66 16.96 15.31
CA GLY A 27 -42.41 17.25 16.03
C GLY A 27 -41.80 16.02 16.68
N ALA A 28 -42.62 15.18 17.33
CA ALA A 28 -42.16 13.92 17.93
C ALA A 28 -41.64 12.94 16.86
N ILE A 29 -42.35 12.79 15.74
CA ILE A 29 -41.91 11.95 14.62
C ILE A 29 -40.58 12.49 14.05
N GLY A 30 -40.50 13.80 13.80
CA GLY A 30 -39.28 14.45 13.30
C GLY A 30 -38.08 14.23 14.23
N TRP A 31 -38.27 14.34 15.54
CA TRP A 31 -37.21 14.12 16.52
C TRP A 31 -36.72 12.66 16.53
N THR A 32 -37.63 11.68 16.53
CA THR A 32 -37.24 10.26 16.50
C THR A 32 -36.50 9.88 15.23
N LEU A 33 -36.92 10.42 14.08
CA LEU A 33 -36.26 10.18 12.79
C LEU A 33 -34.86 10.82 12.76
N LYS A 34 -34.73 12.06 13.24
CA LYS A 34 -33.45 12.75 13.39
C LYS A 34 -32.50 11.96 14.29
N ASN A 35 -32.97 11.53 15.46
CA ASN A 35 -32.16 10.75 16.40
C ASN A 35 -31.63 9.45 15.76
N LYS A 36 -32.48 8.73 15.02
CA LYS A 36 -32.06 7.49 14.31
C LYS A 36 -31.00 7.77 13.25
N ILE A 37 -31.13 8.85 12.49
CA ILE A 37 -30.17 9.22 11.44
C ILE A 37 -28.84 9.66 12.05
N GLU A 38 -28.87 10.45 13.13
CA GLU A 38 -27.67 10.91 13.83
C GLU A 38 -26.91 9.73 14.46
N SER A 39 -27.60 8.81 15.13
CA SER A 39 -26.96 7.60 15.67
C SER A 39 -26.33 6.74 14.57
N ALA A 40 -27.02 6.54 13.44
CA ALA A 40 -26.50 5.77 12.32
C ALA A 40 -25.29 6.44 11.64
N ARG A 41 -25.26 7.78 11.57
CA ARG A 41 -24.09 8.52 11.09
C ARG A 41 -22.92 8.41 12.06
N ALA A 42 -23.16 8.61 13.36
CA ALA A 42 -22.13 8.49 14.39
C ALA A 42 -21.49 7.09 14.41
N GLU A 43 -22.28 6.03 14.21
CA GLU A 43 -21.76 4.67 14.10
C GLU A 43 -20.85 4.49 12.88
N ARG A 44 -21.27 5.01 11.71
CA ARG A 44 -20.45 4.98 10.48
C ARG A 44 -19.16 5.79 10.64
N ASP A 45 -19.23 6.96 11.24
CA ASP A 45 -18.07 7.82 11.47
C ASP A 45 -17.07 7.14 12.44
N ASN A 46 -17.58 6.50 13.50
CA ASN A 46 -16.76 5.71 14.42
C ASN A 46 -16.12 4.49 13.74
N GLN A 47 -16.86 3.78 12.88
CA GLN A 47 -16.32 2.67 12.10
C GLN A 47 -15.24 3.14 11.13
N GLN A 48 -15.44 4.25 10.42
CA GLN A 48 -14.45 4.82 9.54
C GLN A 48 -13.20 5.30 10.30
N ALA A 49 -13.37 5.93 11.46
CA ALA A 49 -12.26 6.33 12.31
C ALA A 49 -11.45 5.11 12.78
N ARG A 50 -12.13 4.03 13.19
CA ARG A 50 -11.49 2.77 13.57
C ARG A 50 -10.74 2.14 12.40
N ILE A 51 -11.30 2.15 11.20
CA ILE A 51 -10.63 1.64 9.99
C ILE A 51 -9.37 2.46 9.70
N ARG A 52 -9.46 3.80 9.72
CA ARG A 52 -8.30 4.68 9.51
C ARG A 52 -7.21 4.44 10.55
N GLU A 53 -7.58 4.32 11.82
CA GLU A 53 -6.62 4.02 12.89
C GLU A 53 -5.92 2.67 12.66
N LEU A 54 -6.66 1.63 12.24
CA LEU A 54 -6.09 0.33 11.91
C LEU A 54 -5.19 0.43 10.66
N GLU A 55 -5.58 1.19 9.64
CA GLU A 55 -4.77 1.44 8.44
C GLU A 55 -3.47 2.18 8.77
N ASP A 56 -3.50 3.15 9.68
CA ASP A 56 -2.32 3.88 10.15
C ASP A 56 -1.36 2.97 10.92
N ARG A 57 -1.87 2.15 11.86
CA ARG A 57 -1.05 1.14 12.56
C ARG A 57 -0.44 0.13 11.59
N LEU A 58 -1.23 -0.37 10.64
CA LEU A 58 -0.75 -1.27 9.58
C LEU A 58 0.26 -0.58 8.66
N ARG A 59 0.15 0.73 8.46
CA ARG A 59 1.13 1.50 7.68
C ARG A 59 2.48 1.57 8.39
N GLU A 60 2.50 1.82 9.70
CA GLU A 60 3.74 1.78 10.49
C GLU A 60 4.39 0.39 10.42
N ASP A 61 3.60 -0.67 10.60
CA ASP A 61 4.08 -2.05 10.48
C ASP A 61 4.62 -2.38 9.08
N ARG A 62 3.97 -1.89 8.03
CA ARG A 62 4.45 -2.02 6.64
C ARG A 62 5.77 -1.30 6.44
N ILE A 63 5.91 -0.04 6.88
CA ILE A 63 7.17 0.72 6.76
C ILE A 63 8.31 -0.02 7.46
N ALA A 64 8.08 -0.47 8.70
CA ALA A 64 9.09 -1.20 9.45
C ALA A 64 9.51 -2.49 8.74
N THR A 65 8.53 -3.23 8.20
CA THR A 65 8.77 -4.46 7.44
C THR A 65 9.55 -4.18 6.14
N TYR A 66 9.17 -3.14 5.38
CA TYR A 66 9.88 -2.77 4.15
C TYR A 66 11.31 -2.33 4.42
N ASN A 67 11.57 -1.53 5.46
CA ASN A 67 12.92 -1.12 5.82
C ASN A 67 13.80 -2.33 6.19
N ALA A 68 13.27 -3.25 6.98
CA ALA A 68 13.98 -4.47 7.34
C ALA A 68 14.22 -5.38 6.12
N LEU A 69 13.28 -5.41 5.17
CA LEU A 69 13.38 -6.19 3.93
C LEU A 69 14.44 -5.63 2.98
N LEU A 70 14.56 -4.30 2.91
CA LEU A 70 15.46 -3.61 1.99
C LEU A 70 16.91 -3.53 2.48
N ASP A 71 17.14 -3.77 3.77
CA ASP A 71 18.44 -3.62 4.41
C ASP A 71 19.59 -4.42 3.74
N PRO A 72 19.44 -5.72 3.37
CA PRO A 72 20.49 -6.44 2.67
C PRO A 72 20.79 -5.88 1.28
N PHE A 73 19.81 -5.28 0.62
CA PHE A 73 19.99 -4.66 -0.69
C PHE A 73 20.73 -3.33 -0.59
N PHE A 74 20.53 -2.56 0.48
CA PHE A 74 21.36 -1.37 0.74
C PHE A 74 22.85 -1.72 0.84
N LEU A 75 23.18 -2.86 1.44
CA LEU A 75 24.56 -3.36 1.46
C LEU A 75 25.07 -3.66 0.05
N LEU A 76 24.27 -4.32 -0.80
CA LEU A 76 24.66 -4.63 -2.19
C LEU A 76 24.92 -3.38 -3.03
N PHE A 77 24.08 -2.34 -2.86
CA PHE A 77 24.20 -1.07 -3.59
C PHE A 77 25.25 -0.10 -3.02
N THR A 78 25.80 -0.39 -1.84
CA THR A 78 26.87 0.42 -1.27
C THR A 78 28.22 0.09 -1.94
N THR A 79 29.03 1.11 -2.22
CA THR A 79 30.37 0.91 -2.79
C THR A 79 31.29 0.22 -1.77
N GLU A 80 32.25 -0.57 -2.25
CA GLU A 80 33.22 -1.23 -1.36
C GLU A 80 34.07 -0.21 -0.58
N ALA A 81 34.39 0.93 -1.19
CA ALA A 81 35.11 2.02 -0.54
C ALA A 81 34.32 2.59 0.66
N SER A 82 33.01 2.79 0.49
CA SER A 82 32.13 3.23 1.59
C SER A 82 32.01 2.16 2.68
N LEU A 83 31.90 0.88 2.31
CA LEU A 83 31.79 -0.22 3.27
C LEU A 83 33.07 -0.41 4.10
N ALA A 84 34.24 -0.30 3.46
CA ALA A 84 35.54 -0.46 4.12
C ALA A 84 35.86 0.66 5.13
N SER A 85 35.20 1.81 4.99
CA SER A 85 35.33 2.94 5.91
C SER A 85 34.53 2.76 7.21
N ASP A 86 33.54 1.87 7.22
CA ASP A 86 32.73 1.55 8.39
C ASP A 86 33.45 0.50 9.28
N PRO A 87 33.72 0.81 10.57
CA PRO A 87 34.34 -0.12 11.51
C PRO A 87 33.64 -1.49 11.60
N LYS A 88 32.33 -1.54 11.34
CA LYS A 88 31.50 -2.75 11.41
C LYS A 88 31.75 -3.74 10.26
N TYR A 89 32.16 -3.24 9.10
CA TYR A 89 32.27 -4.01 7.85
C TYR A 89 33.71 -4.10 7.32
N LYS A 90 34.68 -3.52 8.02
CA LYS A 90 36.10 -3.58 7.69
C LYS A 90 36.57 -5.04 7.49
N ASN A 91 37.26 -5.29 6.36
CA ASN A 91 37.82 -6.58 5.95
C ASN A 91 36.80 -7.72 5.69
N LYS A 92 35.53 -7.40 5.45
CA LYS A 92 34.53 -8.41 5.09
C LYS A 92 34.12 -8.30 3.62
N ASN A 93 33.90 -9.44 2.98
CA ASN A 93 33.42 -9.49 1.60
C ASN A 93 31.94 -9.04 1.54
N LYS A 94 31.67 -7.97 0.80
CA LYS A 94 30.33 -7.35 0.68
C LYS A 94 29.27 -8.36 0.22
N ASN A 95 29.61 -9.18 -0.78
CA ASN A 95 28.68 -10.14 -1.37
C ASN A 95 28.36 -11.26 -0.37
N GLU A 96 29.36 -11.75 0.37
CA GLU A 96 29.16 -12.78 1.39
C GLU A 96 28.30 -12.28 2.56
N ILE A 97 28.49 -11.04 3.01
CA ILE A 97 27.66 -10.44 4.08
C ILE A 97 26.21 -10.31 3.63
N ALA A 98 25.98 -9.78 2.42
CA ALA A 98 24.65 -9.56 1.90
C ALA A 98 23.89 -10.88 1.71
N VAL A 99 24.54 -11.88 1.09
CA VAL A 99 23.97 -13.22 0.91
C VAL A 99 23.72 -13.89 2.26
N SER A 100 24.66 -13.82 3.19
CA SER A 100 24.49 -14.38 4.54
C SER A 100 23.32 -13.73 5.29
N ARG A 101 23.11 -12.41 5.15
CA ARG A 101 21.94 -11.73 5.72
C ARG A 101 20.64 -12.18 5.07
N MET A 102 20.58 -12.26 3.74
CA MET A 102 19.37 -12.73 3.04
C MET A 102 19.02 -14.18 3.39
N MET A 103 20.01 -15.00 3.76
CA MET A 103 19.79 -16.39 4.20
C MET A 103 19.52 -16.53 5.70
N SER A 104 19.60 -15.45 6.47
CA SER A 104 19.43 -15.50 7.92
C SER A 104 17.99 -15.79 8.32
N PHE A 105 17.83 -16.33 9.53
CA PHE A 105 16.52 -16.59 10.11
C PHE A 105 15.70 -15.30 10.25
N GLU A 106 16.36 -14.22 10.69
CA GLU A 106 15.75 -12.90 10.88
C GLU A 106 15.21 -12.35 9.56
N TYR A 107 15.97 -12.49 8.46
CA TYR A 107 15.49 -12.04 7.16
C TYR A 107 14.29 -12.86 6.65
N ARG A 108 14.31 -14.18 6.87
CA ARG A 108 13.16 -15.03 6.55
C ARG A 108 11.92 -14.63 7.36
N GLN A 109 12.07 -14.29 8.64
CA GLN A 109 10.97 -13.76 9.45
C GLN A 109 10.39 -12.47 8.86
N VAL A 110 11.24 -11.56 8.38
CA VAL A 110 10.80 -10.34 7.68
C VAL A 110 10.03 -10.69 6.41
N GLY A 111 10.51 -11.64 5.61
CA GLY A 111 9.81 -12.13 4.42
C GLY A 111 8.43 -12.73 4.73
N PHE A 112 8.30 -13.50 5.82
CA PHE A 112 7.00 -13.98 6.29
C PHE A 112 6.09 -12.86 6.80
N LYS A 113 6.64 -11.87 7.52
CA LYS A 113 5.85 -10.71 7.94
C LYS A 113 5.35 -9.93 6.73
N LEU A 114 6.17 -9.77 5.70
CA LEU A 114 5.82 -9.11 4.44
C LEU A 114 4.56 -9.73 3.82
N SER A 115 4.46 -11.06 3.76
CA SER A 115 3.29 -11.73 3.17
C SER A 115 1.98 -11.52 3.94
N LEU A 116 2.06 -11.09 5.20
CA LEU A 116 0.88 -10.83 6.05
C LEU A 116 0.44 -9.37 6.01
N VAL A 117 1.37 -8.42 5.84
CA VAL A 117 1.09 -6.98 6.01
C VAL A 117 1.15 -6.19 4.71
N ALA A 118 1.84 -6.69 3.68
CA ALA A 118 2.00 -5.98 2.42
C ALA A 118 0.83 -6.23 1.46
N ASN A 119 0.63 -5.30 0.53
CA ASN A 119 -0.34 -5.47 -0.54
C ASN A 119 0.13 -6.57 -1.51
N ASP A 120 -0.82 -7.22 -2.19
CA ASP A 120 -0.56 -8.32 -3.11
C ASP A 120 0.55 -8.05 -4.13
N GLU A 121 0.57 -6.87 -4.75
CA GLU A 121 1.57 -6.54 -5.77
C GLU A 121 2.99 -6.51 -5.21
N VAL A 122 3.16 -6.06 -3.97
CA VAL A 122 4.46 -6.08 -3.28
C VAL A 122 4.87 -7.52 -3.01
N VAL A 123 3.94 -8.36 -2.56
CA VAL A 123 4.21 -9.78 -2.30
C VAL A 123 4.59 -10.50 -3.59
N ARG A 124 3.89 -10.22 -4.71
CA ARG A 124 4.22 -10.77 -6.03
C ARG A 124 5.60 -10.32 -6.50
N ALA A 125 5.90 -9.03 -6.43
CA ALA A 125 7.21 -8.50 -6.82
C ALA A 125 8.36 -9.11 -5.99
N TYR A 126 8.16 -9.23 -4.67
CA TYR A 126 9.14 -9.87 -3.79
C TYR A 126 9.32 -11.36 -4.12
N ASN A 127 8.22 -12.08 -4.37
CA ASN A 127 8.29 -13.48 -4.76
C ASN A 127 9.04 -13.66 -6.07
N SER A 128 8.78 -12.84 -7.09
CA SER A 128 9.51 -12.89 -8.36
C SER A 128 11.01 -12.64 -8.16
N LEU A 129 11.38 -11.67 -7.33
CA LEU A 129 12.77 -11.38 -6.99
C LEU A 129 13.45 -12.58 -6.28
N MET A 130 12.79 -13.15 -5.27
CA MET A 130 13.37 -14.27 -4.52
C MET A 130 13.44 -15.56 -5.34
N GLN A 131 12.43 -15.83 -6.18
CA GLN A 131 12.45 -16.96 -7.10
C GLN A 131 13.62 -16.88 -8.07
N PHE A 132 13.94 -15.67 -8.58
CA PHE A 132 15.14 -15.48 -9.39
C PHE A 132 16.42 -15.91 -8.67
N PHE A 133 16.61 -15.51 -7.41
CA PHE A 133 17.79 -15.92 -6.65
C PHE A 133 17.84 -17.42 -6.37
N TYR A 134 16.71 -18.08 -6.13
CA TYR A 134 16.67 -19.54 -5.94
C TYR A 134 16.93 -20.33 -7.23
N GLN A 135 16.68 -19.74 -8.39
CA GLN A 135 16.84 -20.39 -9.69
C GLN A 135 18.13 -19.98 -10.41
N ILE A 136 18.93 -19.08 -9.83
CA ILE A 136 20.10 -18.48 -10.49
C ILE A 136 21.17 -19.50 -10.90
N ASP A 137 21.29 -20.59 -10.15
CA ASP A 137 22.25 -21.68 -10.41
C ASP A 137 21.85 -22.52 -11.63
N GLY A 138 20.55 -22.61 -11.92
CA GLY A 138 20.01 -23.30 -13.11
C GLY A 138 19.87 -22.42 -14.34
N ASP A 139 20.03 -21.11 -14.18
CA ASP A 139 19.88 -20.13 -15.24
C ASP A 139 21.14 -20.09 -16.12
N GLN A 140 21.00 -20.38 -17.42
CA GLN A 140 22.12 -20.39 -18.38
C GLN A 140 22.39 -19.02 -19.01
N ARG A 141 21.62 -17.98 -18.66
CA ARG A 141 21.82 -16.65 -19.21
C ARG A 141 23.21 -16.10 -18.86
N PRO A 142 23.83 -15.30 -19.75
CA PRO A 142 25.04 -14.54 -19.43
C PRO A 142 24.89 -13.69 -18.16
N LEU A 143 25.99 -13.48 -17.43
CA LEU A 143 25.99 -12.77 -16.14
C LEU A 143 25.42 -11.35 -16.24
N ASP A 144 25.68 -10.66 -17.34
CA ASP A 144 25.16 -9.33 -17.65
C ASP A 144 23.64 -9.33 -17.84
N GLN A 145 23.08 -10.36 -18.50
CA GLN A 145 21.63 -10.52 -18.61
C GLN A 145 20.99 -10.88 -17.27
N LYS A 146 21.63 -11.76 -16.48
CA LYS A 146 21.22 -12.06 -15.10
C LYS A 146 21.21 -10.78 -14.26
N THR A 147 22.27 -9.97 -14.40
CA THR A 147 22.44 -8.69 -13.71
C THR A 147 21.30 -7.74 -14.02
N SER A 148 21.08 -7.50 -15.31
CA SER A 148 20.01 -6.66 -15.82
C SER A 148 18.61 -7.12 -15.36
N HIS A 149 18.36 -8.44 -15.35
CA HIS A 149 17.07 -9.00 -14.94
C HIS A 149 16.81 -8.87 -13.43
N TRP A 150 17.78 -9.14 -12.56
CA TRP A 150 17.57 -8.97 -11.12
C TRP A 150 17.39 -7.50 -10.74
N LEU A 151 18.09 -6.58 -11.44
CA LEU A 151 17.90 -5.14 -11.27
C LEU A 151 16.46 -4.73 -11.65
N ALA A 152 15.91 -5.27 -12.74
CA ALA A 152 14.53 -5.03 -13.12
C ALA A 152 13.52 -5.54 -12.06
N LEU A 153 13.77 -6.72 -11.48
CA LEU A 153 12.94 -7.28 -10.41
C LEU A 153 13.02 -6.44 -9.12
N MET A 154 14.23 -5.99 -8.74
CA MET A 154 14.43 -5.08 -7.62
C MET A 154 13.71 -3.76 -7.83
N ALA A 155 13.87 -3.16 -9.00
CA ALA A 155 13.25 -1.89 -9.37
C ALA A 155 11.71 -1.99 -9.32
N THR A 156 11.17 -3.13 -9.74
CA THR A 156 9.73 -3.44 -9.65
C THR A 156 9.27 -3.52 -8.21
N LEU A 157 10.02 -4.22 -7.33
CA LEU A 157 9.70 -4.29 -5.91
C LEU A 157 9.68 -2.90 -5.25
N LEU A 158 10.66 -2.04 -5.55
CA LEU A 158 10.71 -0.67 -5.04
C LEU A 158 9.52 0.17 -5.52
N LEU A 159 9.12 0.03 -6.78
CA LEU A 159 7.95 0.72 -7.33
C LEU A 159 6.66 0.28 -6.63
N GLU A 160 6.48 -1.03 -6.41
CA GLU A 160 5.29 -1.55 -5.74
C GLU A 160 5.24 -1.17 -4.26
N ILE A 161 6.38 -1.15 -3.56
CA ILE A 161 6.47 -0.60 -2.20
C ILE A 161 6.07 0.88 -2.21
N ARG A 162 6.56 1.68 -3.16
CA ARG A 162 6.19 3.09 -3.27
C ARG A 162 4.68 3.27 -3.50
N ARG A 163 4.07 2.44 -4.34
CA ARG A 163 2.62 2.44 -4.62
C ARG A 163 1.82 2.05 -3.39
N SER A 164 2.24 1.01 -2.66
CA SER A 164 1.56 0.56 -1.43
C SER A 164 1.59 1.61 -0.32
N MET A 165 2.59 2.49 -0.32
CA MET A 165 2.74 3.61 0.61
C MET A 165 1.86 4.84 0.30
N GLY A 166 0.98 4.76 -0.71
CA GLY A 166 0.01 5.80 -1.06
C GLY A 166 0.27 6.51 -2.39
N ASN A 167 1.30 6.11 -3.15
CA ASN A 167 1.64 6.72 -4.45
C ASN A 167 1.12 5.89 -5.64
N GLN A 168 -0.13 5.44 -5.59
CA GLN A 168 -0.71 4.58 -6.65
C GLN A 168 -0.74 5.28 -8.01
N SER A 169 -0.91 6.60 -8.04
CA SER A 169 -0.92 7.42 -9.26
C SER A 169 0.47 7.79 -9.78
N SER A 170 1.53 7.19 -9.24
CA SER A 170 2.90 7.44 -9.70
C SER A 170 3.04 7.11 -11.19
N ARG A 171 3.62 8.05 -11.95
CA ARG A 171 3.96 7.86 -13.36
C ARG A 171 5.37 7.33 -13.58
N LEU A 172 6.13 7.16 -12.50
CA LEU A 172 7.48 6.58 -12.57
C LEU A 172 7.41 5.13 -13.03
N ASP A 173 8.27 4.79 -13.98
CA ASP A 173 8.61 3.44 -14.38
C ASP A 173 9.54 2.79 -13.34
N ARG A 174 9.66 1.46 -13.39
CA ARG A 174 10.55 0.70 -12.52
C ARG A 174 11.98 1.21 -12.60
N TRP A 175 12.51 1.46 -13.81
CA TRP A 175 13.90 1.88 -13.99
C TRP A 175 14.19 3.24 -13.35
N GLU A 176 13.25 4.17 -13.41
CA GLU A 176 13.37 5.49 -12.76
C GLU A 176 13.50 5.39 -11.23
N MET A 177 13.10 4.25 -10.62
CA MET A 177 13.29 4.01 -9.18
C MET A 177 14.75 3.79 -8.78
N ILE A 178 15.59 3.37 -9.74
CA ILE A 178 16.98 2.96 -9.48
C ILE A 178 18.04 3.80 -10.22
N GLU A 179 17.62 4.67 -11.14
CA GLU A 179 18.51 5.55 -11.92
C GLU A 179 19.42 6.43 -11.05
N TRP A 180 18.94 6.90 -9.90
CA TRP A 180 19.68 7.87 -9.08
C TRP A 180 20.94 7.29 -8.41
N PHE A 181 21.04 5.97 -8.21
CA PHE A 181 22.21 5.34 -7.58
C PHE A 181 23.03 4.47 -8.55
N MET A 182 22.71 4.51 -9.85
CA MET A 182 23.34 3.67 -10.86
C MET A 182 23.82 4.50 -12.04
N LYS A 183 25.12 4.47 -12.32
CA LYS A 183 25.71 5.16 -13.47
C LYS A 183 25.19 4.64 -14.81
N ASP A 184 24.97 3.33 -14.91
CA ASP A 184 24.67 2.63 -16.17
C ASP A 184 23.23 2.09 -16.23
N ALA A 185 22.29 2.75 -15.55
CA ALA A 185 20.88 2.30 -15.46
C ALA A 185 20.22 2.13 -16.83
N HIS A 186 20.41 3.09 -17.75
CA HIS A 186 19.85 3.03 -19.10
C HIS A 186 20.41 1.85 -19.92
N MET A 187 21.69 1.55 -19.77
CA MET A 187 22.31 0.39 -20.44
C MET A 187 21.69 -0.92 -19.93
N MET A 188 21.49 -1.04 -18.61
CA MET A 188 20.85 -2.21 -18.01
C MET A 188 19.40 -2.37 -18.47
N LYS A 189 18.66 -1.27 -18.63
CA LYS A 189 17.32 -1.26 -19.20
C LYS A 189 17.30 -1.82 -20.62
N ASP A 190 18.13 -1.27 -21.49
CA ASP A 190 18.21 -1.70 -22.89
C ASP A 190 18.55 -3.18 -23.02
N MET A 191 19.45 -3.69 -22.17
CA MET A 191 19.81 -5.11 -22.15
C MET A 191 18.65 -6.00 -21.72
N HIS A 192 17.89 -5.59 -20.70
CA HIS A 192 16.72 -6.32 -20.23
C HIS A 192 15.66 -6.43 -21.33
N GLU A 193 15.33 -5.29 -21.96
CA GLU A 193 14.31 -5.23 -23.01
C GLU A 193 14.70 -6.01 -24.27
N ARG A 194 16.01 -6.13 -24.57
CA ARG A 194 16.49 -6.99 -25.66
C ARG A 194 16.36 -8.47 -25.31
N SER A 195 16.75 -8.86 -24.08
CA SER A 195 16.65 -10.25 -23.61
C SER A 195 15.19 -10.73 -23.57
N ASP A 196 14.28 -9.92 -23.05
CA ASP A 196 12.85 -10.25 -22.98
C ASP A 196 12.23 -10.44 -24.38
N ARG A 197 12.59 -9.57 -25.35
CA ARG A 197 12.14 -9.72 -26.74
C ARG A 197 12.64 -11.00 -27.39
N GLN A 198 13.88 -11.41 -27.08
CA GLN A 198 14.44 -12.66 -27.61
C GLN A 198 13.75 -13.89 -27.00
N ALA A 199 13.40 -13.85 -25.72
CA ALA A 199 12.67 -14.92 -25.04
C ALA A 199 11.23 -15.08 -25.55
N GLN A 200 10.57 -14.00 -25.97
CA GLN A 200 9.21 -14.03 -26.51
C GLN A 200 9.12 -14.46 -27.99
N ALA A 201 10.24 -14.45 -28.70
CA ALA A 201 10.33 -14.85 -30.11
C ALA A 201 10.65 -16.34 -30.30
N GLN A 202 10.87 -17.08 -29.20
CA GLN A 202 11.12 -18.52 -29.15
C GLN A 202 9.87 -19.26 -28.65
#